data_AF-A0A974PAB1-F1
#
_entry.id   AF-A0A974PAB1-F1
#
_cell.length_a   1.000
_cell.length_b   1.000
_cell.length_c   1.000
_cell.angle_alpha   90.00
_cell.angle_beta   90.00
_cell.angle_gamma   90.00
#
_symmetry.space_group_name_H-M   'P 1'
#
loop_
_entity.id
_entity.type
_entity.pdbx_description
1 polymer ?
#
loop_
_entity_poly.entity_id
_entity_poly.type
_entity_poly.pdbx_seq_one_letter_code
_entity_poly.pdbx_strand_id
1 'polypeptide(L)'
;MIFKRAKKNTPTVPLTVTLPQIKQAVRQFEEDMPAPINRTALIMEDKSIDLSRLKRYLGGVPEQKFYMSRETFEIFEESDKLVPYYLDLVQSAVDNYISDTGKLPLVEDAWLPEVHYRLLATERYLKETPPFPLYITEEEMMLTHRPEYFES
;
A
#
# COMPACT_ATOMS: atom_id res chain seq x y z
N MET A 1 -28.70 -24.23 -42.94
CA MET A 1 -27.31 -23.74 -42.88
C MET A 1 -27.10 -23.05 -41.55
N ILE A 2 -26.24 -23.57 -40.68
CA ILE A 2 -25.96 -22.99 -39.35
C ILE A 2 -24.58 -22.33 -39.43
N PHE A 3 -24.55 -21.00 -39.45
CA PHE A 3 -23.31 -20.23 -39.44
C PHE A 3 -22.70 -20.25 -38.03
N LYS A 4 -21.70 -21.12 -37.81
CA LYS A 4 -20.82 -21.04 -36.64
C LYS A 4 -19.96 -19.78 -36.77
N ARG A 5 -20.25 -18.75 -35.95
CA ARG A 5 -19.33 -17.62 -35.75
C ARG A 5 -18.05 -18.13 -35.11
N ALA A 6 -16.96 -18.18 -35.86
CA ALA A 6 -15.63 -18.38 -35.33
C ALA A 6 -15.25 -17.17 -34.46
N LYS A 7 -15.05 -17.38 -33.16
CA LYS A 7 -14.38 -16.40 -32.30
C LYS A 7 -12.95 -16.24 -32.84
N LYS A 8 -12.61 -15.04 -33.31
CA LYS A 8 -11.22 -14.67 -33.60
C LYS A 8 -10.43 -14.76 -32.31
N ASN A 9 -9.59 -15.79 -32.17
CA ASN A 9 -8.51 -15.82 -31.18
C ASN A 9 -7.44 -14.85 -31.66
N THR A 10 -7.67 -13.56 -31.45
CA THR A 10 -6.58 -12.58 -31.47
C THR A 10 -5.69 -12.90 -30.26
N PRO A 11 -4.38 -13.07 -30.41
CA PRO A 11 -3.50 -13.16 -29.25
C PRO A 11 -3.67 -11.88 -28.43
N THR A 12 -4.29 -11.99 -27.27
CA THR A 12 -4.32 -10.94 -26.26
C THR A 12 -2.88 -10.73 -25.84
N VAL A 13 -2.27 -9.64 -26.33
CA VAL A 13 -1.02 -9.14 -25.74
C VAL A 13 -1.32 -8.90 -24.26
N PRO A 14 -0.55 -9.48 -23.32
CA PRO A 14 -0.77 -9.24 -21.90
C PRO A 14 -0.66 -7.73 -21.66
N LEU A 15 -1.70 -7.16 -21.05
CA LEU A 15 -1.72 -5.75 -20.72
C LEU A 15 -0.70 -5.51 -19.60
N THR A 16 0.35 -4.77 -19.92
CA THR A 16 1.34 -4.32 -18.95
C THR A 16 1.04 -2.87 -18.60
N VAL A 17 1.07 -2.55 -17.31
CA VAL A 17 0.87 -1.19 -16.79
C VAL A 17 1.97 -0.81 -15.83
N THR A 18 2.20 0.49 -15.66
CA THR A 18 3.23 1.02 -14.78
C THR A 18 2.63 1.47 -13.45
N LEU A 19 3.44 1.56 -12.40
CA LEU A 19 3.01 2.09 -11.10
C LEU A 19 2.32 3.47 -11.22
N PRO A 20 2.82 4.46 -12.00
CA PRO A 20 2.09 5.71 -12.22
C PRO A 20 0.71 5.53 -12.84
N GLN A 21 0.52 4.58 -13.76
CA GLN A 21 -0.78 4.30 -14.37
C GLN A 21 -1.75 3.70 -13.34
N ILE A 22 -1.27 2.82 -12.45
CA ILE A 22 -2.09 2.31 -11.35
C ILE A 22 -2.49 3.42 -10.39
N LYS A 23 -1.54 4.26 -9.97
CA LYS A 23 -1.82 5.43 -9.10
C LYS A 23 -2.89 6.33 -9.71
N GLN A 24 -2.79 6.60 -11.01
CA GLN A 24 -3.78 7.38 -11.74
C GLN A 24 -5.15 6.68 -11.80
N ALA A 25 -5.19 5.38 -12.07
CA ALA A 25 -6.43 4.61 -12.13
C ALA A 25 -7.15 4.52 -10.78
N VAL A 26 -6.40 4.36 -9.68
CA VAL A 26 -6.94 4.38 -8.32
C VAL A 26 -7.54 5.75 -8.00
N ARG A 27 -6.83 6.83 -8.33
CA ARG A 27 -7.34 8.20 -8.13
C ARG A 27 -8.63 8.45 -8.92
N GLN A 28 -8.68 8.04 -10.19
CA GLN A 28 -9.90 8.15 -10.99
C GLN A 28 -11.04 7.28 -10.46
N PHE A 29 -10.72 6.09 -9.93
CA PHE A 29 -11.70 5.24 -9.26
C PHE A 29 -12.33 5.94 -8.05
N GLU A 30 -11.53 6.65 -7.25
CA GLU A 30 -12.00 7.42 -6.11
C GLU A 30 -12.86 8.62 -6.54
N GLU A 31 -12.43 9.38 -7.56
CA GLU A 31 -13.15 10.55 -8.08
C GLU A 31 -14.53 10.20 -8.69
N ASP A 32 -14.67 9.02 -9.30
CA ASP A 32 -15.92 8.59 -9.95
C ASP A 32 -16.98 8.03 -8.97
N MET A 33 -16.65 7.85 -7.68
CA MET A 33 -17.57 7.22 -6.73
C MET A 33 -18.52 8.25 -6.09
N PRO A 34 -19.84 8.01 -6.10
CA PRO A 34 -20.86 8.97 -5.65
C PRO A 34 -20.96 9.14 -4.12
N ALA A 35 -20.15 8.42 -3.35
CA ALA A 35 -20.05 8.46 -1.89
C ALA A 35 -18.56 8.36 -1.51
N PRO A 36 -18.16 8.67 -0.27
CA PRO A 36 -16.80 8.38 0.20
C PRO A 36 -16.64 6.86 0.37
N ILE A 37 -16.67 6.12 -0.73
CA ILE A 37 -16.22 4.74 -0.77
C ILE A 37 -14.72 4.83 -0.55
N ASN A 38 -14.30 4.37 0.62
CA ASN A 38 -12.91 4.37 1.00
C ASN A 38 -12.12 3.57 -0.04
N ARG A 39 -11.04 4.15 -0.55
CA ARG A 39 -10.03 3.52 -1.41
C ARG A 39 -9.57 2.13 -0.92
N THR A 40 -9.72 1.84 0.38
CA THR A 40 -9.57 0.49 0.95
C THR A 40 -10.49 -0.57 0.34
N ALA A 41 -11.59 -0.20 -0.33
CA ALA A 41 -12.46 -1.12 -1.07
C ALA A 41 -11.77 -1.77 -2.28
N LEU A 42 -10.62 -1.25 -2.71
CA LEU A 42 -9.76 -1.86 -3.71
C LEU A 42 -8.75 -2.85 -3.10
N ILE A 43 -8.58 -2.87 -1.78
CA ILE A 43 -7.52 -3.61 -1.11
C ILE A 43 -8.04 -4.98 -0.68
N MET A 44 -7.41 -6.03 -1.17
CA MET A 44 -7.68 -7.43 -0.82
C MET A 44 -7.13 -7.76 0.58
N GLU A 45 -7.38 -8.97 1.08
CA GLU A 45 -6.87 -9.42 2.38
C GLU A 45 -5.33 -9.44 2.44
N ASP A 46 -4.68 -9.83 1.34
CA ASP A 46 -3.22 -9.91 1.19
C ASP A 46 -2.55 -8.57 0.80
N LYS A 47 -3.27 -7.45 0.95
CA LYS A 47 -2.87 -6.09 0.52
C LYS A 47 -2.78 -5.89 -1.00
N SER A 48 -3.05 -6.90 -1.81
CA SER A 48 -3.10 -6.71 -3.28
C SER A 48 -4.28 -5.83 -3.69
N ILE A 49 -4.14 -5.12 -4.81
CA ILE A 49 -5.20 -4.29 -5.38
C ILE A 49 -6.10 -5.17 -6.27
N ASP A 50 -7.43 -5.05 -6.11
CA ASP A 50 -8.43 -5.64 -7.00
C ASP A 50 -8.46 -4.90 -8.35
N LEU A 51 -7.53 -5.26 -9.23
CA LEU A 51 -7.38 -4.69 -10.57
C LEU A 51 -8.61 -4.93 -11.47
N SER A 52 -9.49 -5.88 -11.13
CA SER A 52 -10.73 -6.09 -11.87
C SER A 52 -11.65 -4.87 -11.78
N ARG A 53 -11.61 -4.15 -10.65
CA ARG A 53 -12.34 -2.89 -10.43
C ARG A 53 -11.73 -1.71 -11.18
N LEU A 54 -10.44 -1.77 -11.49
CA LEU A 54 -9.72 -0.74 -12.23
C LEU A 54 -9.73 -0.95 -13.76
N LYS A 55 -10.32 -2.05 -14.24
CA LYS A 55 -10.37 -2.42 -15.66
C LYS A 55 -10.84 -1.29 -16.58
N ARG A 56 -11.83 -0.51 -16.14
CA ARG A 56 -12.40 0.61 -16.93
C ARG A 56 -11.40 1.75 -17.16
N TYR A 57 -10.42 1.92 -16.27
CA TYR A 57 -9.39 2.96 -16.34
C TYR A 57 -8.13 2.48 -17.04
N LEU A 58 -7.78 1.21 -16.87
CA LEU A 58 -6.56 0.61 -17.42
C LEU A 58 -6.74 0.07 -18.84
N GLY A 59 -7.96 -0.01 -19.35
CA GLY A 59 -8.27 -0.60 -20.67
C GLY A 59 -8.25 -2.13 -20.68
N GLY A 60 -8.12 -2.77 -19.52
CA GLY A 60 -8.05 -4.21 -19.33
C GLY A 60 -7.63 -4.57 -17.90
N VAL A 61 -7.49 -5.85 -17.62
CA VAL A 61 -6.94 -6.33 -16.33
C VAL A 61 -5.49 -6.74 -16.58
N PRO A 62 -4.50 -6.04 -16.01
CA PRO A 62 -3.10 -6.43 -16.16
C PRO A 62 -2.81 -7.71 -15.36
N GLU A 63 -1.80 -8.46 -15.80
CA GLU A 63 -1.34 -9.68 -15.09
C GLU A 63 -0.42 -9.35 -13.90
N GLN A 64 0.18 -8.16 -13.93
CA GLN A 64 1.03 -7.65 -12.85
C GLN A 64 0.22 -7.40 -11.59
N LYS A 65 0.82 -7.67 -10.43
CA LYS A 65 0.24 -7.35 -9.14
C LYS A 65 0.78 -6.03 -8.60
N PHE A 66 -0.09 -5.33 -7.91
CA PHE A 66 0.22 -4.11 -7.17
C PHE A 66 -0.40 -4.22 -5.80
N TYR A 67 0.21 -3.56 -4.82
CA TYR A 67 -0.16 -3.66 -3.42
C TYR A 67 -0.41 -2.27 -2.86
N MET A 68 -1.26 -2.16 -1.84
CA MET A 68 -1.59 -0.88 -1.21
C MET A 68 -1.69 -1.00 0.30
N SER A 69 -1.08 -0.06 1.01
CA SER A 69 -1.24 0.10 2.47
C SER A 69 -2.64 0.60 2.78
N ARG A 70 -3.28 0.06 3.82
CA ARG A 70 -4.60 0.53 4.27
C ARG A 70 -4.50 1.81 5.08
N GLU A 71 -3.35 2.05 5.70
CA GLU A 71 -3.11 3.19 6.56
C GLU A 71 -2.59 4.39 5.75
N THR A 72 -1.51 4.19 4.96
CA THR A 72 -0.86 5.29 4.22
C THR A 72 -1.39 5.47 2.80
N PHE A 73 -2.17 4.50 2.30
CA PHE A 73 -2.66 4.45 0.92
C PHE A 73 -1.58 4.44 -0.16
N GLU A 74 -0.34 4.22 0.23
CA GLU A 74 0.76 4.13 -0.71
C GLU A 74 0.64 2.86 -1.56
N ILE A 75 0.96 2.97 -2.85
CA ILE A 75 0.90 1.88 -3.83
C ILE A 75 2.30 1.41 -4.20
N PHE A 76 2.45 0.10 -4.24
CA PHE A 76 3.71 -0.62 -4.44
C PHE A 76 3.62 -1.62 -5.59
N GLU A 77 4.77 -1.89 -6.21
CA GLU A 77 4.94 -2.97 -7.18
C GLU A 77 5.17 -4.31 -6.47
N GLU A 78 5.18 -5.41 -7.23
CA GLU A 78 5.42 -6.77 -6.70
C GLU A 78 6.77 -6.91 -5.98
N SER A 79 7.80 -6.18 -6.39
CA SER A 79 9.12 -6.15 -5.72
C SER A 79 9.00 -5.73 -4.26
N ASP A 80 8.08 -4.82 -3.96
CA ASP A 80 7.93 -4.15 -2.68
C ASP A 80 6.66 -4.58 -1.94
N LYS A 81 6.10 -5.74 -2.28
CA LYS A 81 4.83 -6.24 -1.73
C LYS A 81 4.79 -6.39 -0.21
N LEU A 82 5.95 -6.50 0.43
CA LEU A 82 6.05 -6.59 1.89
C LEU A 82 5.94 -5.22 2.56
N VAL A 83 6.26 -4.14 1.86
CA VAL A 83 6.22 -2.78 2.41
C VAL A 83 4.83 -2.40 2.94
N PRO A 84 3.72 -2.55 2.18
CA PRO A 84 2.40 -2.18 2.69
C PRO A 84 1.93 -3.05 3.86
N TYR A 85 2.38 -4.31 3.93
CA TYR A 85 2.10 -5.17 5.08
C TYR A 85 2.75 -4.63 6.36
N TYR A 86 4.04 -4.32 6.29
CA TYR A 86 4.79 -3.81 7.44
C TYR A 86 4.42 -2.37 7.81
N LEU A 87 4.09 -1.52 6.84
CA LEU A 87 3.55 -0.19 7.12
C LEU A 87 2.29 -0.28 7.99
N ASP A 88 1.31 -1.09 7.58
CA ASP A 88 0.06 -1.23 8.34
C ASP A 88 0.29 -1.88 9.71
N LEU A 89 1.17 -2.89 9.78
CA LEU A 89 1.51 -3.58 11.03
C LEU A 89 2.16 -2.62 12.03
N VAL A 90 3.16 -1.86 11.59
CA VAL A 90 3.91 -0.96 12.46
C VAL A 90 3.10 0.29 12.78
N GLN A 91 2.31 0.82 11.85
CA GLN A 91 1.43 1.97 12.12
C GLN A 91 0.50 1.65 13.29
N SER A 92 -0.18 0.50 13.23
CA SER A 92 -1.04 0.06 14.33
C SER A 92 -0.27 -0.12 15.65
N ALA A 93 0.96 -0.64 15.61
CA ALA A 93 1.79 -0.78 16.81
C ALA A 93 2.20 0.58 17.41
N VAL A 94 2.57 1.53 16.56
CA VAL A 94 2.93 2.90 16.94
C VAL A 94 1.72 3.63 17.52
N ASP A 95 0.56 3.55 16.87
CA ASP A 95 -0.68 4.18 17.33
C ASP A 95 -1.09 3.67 18.72
N ASN A 96 -1.05 2.35 18.93
CA ASN A 96 -1.34 1.74 20.21
C ASN A 96 -0.35 2.19 21.29
N TYR A 97 0.95 2.20 20.98
CA TYR A 97 1.99 2.66 21.91
C TYR A 97 1.80 4.13 22.30
N ILE A 98 1.49 5.01 21.34
CA ILE A 98 1.22 6.43 21.59
C ILE A 98 -0.05 6.56 22.44
N SER A 99 -1.10 5.80 22.13
CA SER A 99 -2.36 5.83 22.88
C SER A 99 -2.16 5.46 24.35
N ASP A 100 -1.34 4.43 24.62
CA ASP A 100 -1.11 3.92 25.97
C ASP A 100 -0.09 4.74 26.77
N THR A 101 0.95 5.28 26.11
CA THR A 101 2.09 5.91 26.79
C THR A 101 2.20 7.43 26.61
N GLY A 102 1.55 7.98 25.59
CA GLY A 102 1.69 9.37 25.17
C GLY A 102 3.06 9.73 24.58
N LYS A 103 3.90 8.74 24.26
CA LYS A 103 5.27 8.94 23.76
C LYS A 103 5.44 8.37 22.36
N LEU A 104 6.45 8.86 21.64
CA LEU A 104 6.83 8.30 20.36
C LEU A 104 7.84 7.16 20.51
N PRO A 105 7.65 6.04 19.81
CA PRO A 105 8.56 4.90 19.87
C PRO A 105 9.73 5.13 18.90
N LEU A 106 10.58 6.12 19.18
CA LEU A 106 11.73 6.47 18.34
C LEU A 106 13.04 5.90 18.86
N VAL A 107 13.98 5.63 17.95
CA VAL A 107 15.34 5.26 18.30
C VAL A 107 16.06 6.50 18.85
N GLU A 108 16.60 6.39 20.05
CA GLU A 108 17.41 7.45 20.65
C GLU A 108 18.70 7.66 19.84
N ASP A 109 19.13 8.91 19.67
CA ASP A 109 20.33 9.32 18.91
C ASP A 109 20.32 9.01 17.40
N ALA A 110 19.19 8.61 16.83
CA ALA A 110 19.04 8.46 15.38
C ALA A 110 18.93 9.84 14.68
N TRP A 111 19.55 9.95 13.50
CA TRP A 111 19.46 11.18 12.68
C TRP A 111 18.05 11.40 12.09
N LEU A 112 17.37 10.30 11.78
CA LEU A 112 15.99 10.28 11.28
C LEU A 112 15.06 9.80 12.39
N PRO A 113 13.76 10.14 12.34
CA PRO A 113 12.75 9.67 13.29
C PRO A 113 12.40 8.19 13.04
N GLU A 114 13.39 7.31 13.19
CA GLU A 114 13.28 5.86 12.99
C GLU A 114 12.50 5.20 14.12
N VAL A 115 11.58 4.29 13.74
CA VAL A 115 10.78 3.53 14.68
C VAL A 115 11.65 2.54 15.45
N HIS A 116 11.58 2.59 16.78
CA HIS A 116 12.28 1.68 17.67
C HIS A 116 11.56 0.33 17.78
N TYR A 117 11.76 -0.55 16.80
CA TYR A 117 11.09 -1.84 16.75
C TYR A 117 11.32 -2.71 17.99
N ARG A 118 12.54 -2.67 18.57
CA ARG A 118 12.86 -3.47 19.76
C ARG A 118 12.03 -3.04 20.98
N LEU A 119 11.78 -1.75 21.14
CA LEU A 119 10.89 -1.22 22.17
C LEU A 119 9.46 -1.74 21.96
N LEU A 120 8.92 -1.57 20.75
CA LEU A 120 7.56 -2.01 20.42
C LEU A 120 7.39 -3.54 20.57
N ALA A 121 8.41 -4.32 20.22
CA ALA A 121 8.38 -5.77 20.38
C ALA A 121 8.46 -6.21 21.85
N THR A 122 9.32 -5.55 22.65
CA THR A 122 9.48 -5.86 24.09
C THR A 122 8.20 -5.56 24.86
N GLU A 123 7.55 -4.45 24.53
CA GLU A 123 6.26 -4.03 25.10
C GLU A 123 5.06 -4.72 24.43
N ARG A 124 5.30 -5.69 23.52
CA ARG A 124 4.28 -6.53 22.85
C ARG A 124 3.30 -5.80 21.93
N TYR A 125 3.58 -4.56 21.52
CA TYR A 125 2.82 -3.86 20.48
C TYR A 125 3.11 -4.42 19.07
N LEU A 126 4.36 -4.85 18.83
CA LEU A 126 4.80 -5.36 17.53
C LEU A 126 5.02 -6.87 17.59
N LYS A 127 4.32 -7.61 16.71
CA LYS A 127 4.38 -9.08 16.64
C LYS A 127 5.52 -9.60 15.77
N GLU A 128 5.89 -8.82 14.76
CA GLU A 128 6.90 -9.18 13.77
C GLU A 128 7.70 -7.92 13.41
N THR A 129 9.02 -8.06 13.34
CA THR A 129 9.92 -6.94 13.06
C THR A 129 10.13 -6.82 11.55
N PRO A 130 9.89 -5.63 10.94
CA PRO A 130 10.17 -5.41 9.54
C PRO A 130 11.65 -5.62 9.19
N PRO A 131 11.96 -6.09 7.98
CA PRO A 131 13.35 -6.28 7.52
C PRO A 131 14.01 -4.97 7.04
N PHE A 132 13.36 -3.81 7.19
CA PHE A 132 13.83 -2.50 6.80
C PHE A 132 13.37 -1.43 7.81
N PRO A 133 14.07 -0.29 7.93
CA PRO A 133 13.66 0.80 8.81
C PRO A 133 12.39 1.48 8.28
N LEU A 134 11.57 1.95 9.21
CA LEU A 134 10.42 2.81 8.96
C LEU A 134 10.59 4.06 9.81
N TYR A 135 10.07 5.17 9.31
CA TYR A 135 10.23 6.49 9.90
C TYR A 135 8.86 7.11 10.16
N ILE A 136 8.71 7.80 11.29
CA ILE A 136 7.51 8.55 11.63
C ILE A 136 7.61 9.93 10.99
N THR A 137 6.66 10.29 10.15
CA THR A 137 6.55 11.63 9.58
C THR A 137 5.79 12.56 10.53
N GLU A 138 5.95 13.87 10.36
CA GLU A 138 5.15 14.86 11.10
C GLU A 138 3.71 14.97 10.58
N GLU A 139 3.48 14.50 9.34
CA GLU A 139 2.17 14.51 8.69
C GLU A 139 1.30 13.38 9.24
N GLU A 140 0.37 13.74 10.12
CA GLU A 140 -0.59 12.82 10.76
C GLU A 140 0.06 11.63 11.49
N MET A 141 1.34 11.73 11.86
CA MET A 141 2.12 10.66 12.50
C MET A 141 2.18 9.37 11.65
N MET A 142 2.15 9.53 10.33
CA MET A 142 2.18 8.43 9.38
C MET A 142 3.58 7.85 9.21
N LEU A 143 3.63 6.56 8.85
CA LEU A 143 4.90 5.89 8.57
C LEU A 143 5.32 6.01 7.12
N THR A 144 6.62 6.13 6.90
CA THR A 144 7.26 6.05 5.59
C THR A 144 8.43 5.08 5.61
N HIS A 145 8.66 4.41 4.48
CA HIS A 145 9.83 3.57 4.23
C HIS A 145 10.95 4.34 3.51
N ARG A 146 10.72 5.62 3.20
CA ARG A 146 11.60 6.47 2.39
C ARG A 146 12.34 7.48 3.26
N PRO A 147 13.65 7.31 3.51
CA PRO A 147 14.42 8.32 4.23
C PRO A 147 14.50 9.66 3.47
N GLU A 148 14.42 9.64 2.13
CA GLU A 148 14.44 10.84 1.29
C GLU A 148 13.26 11.79 1.55
N TYR A 149 12.21 11.35 2.25
CA TYR A 149 11.12 12.22 2.69
C TYR A 149 11.62 13.37 3.59
N PHE A 150 12.74 13.18 4.31
CA PHE A 150 13.29 14.17 5.25
C PHE A 150 14.40 15.04 4.65
N GLU A 151 14.76 14.84 3.39
CA GLU A 151 15.81 15.62 2.71
C GLU A 151 15.26 16.88 2.00
N SER A 152 13.94 17.11 2.07
CA SER A 152 13.21 18.19 1.38
C SER A 152 13.10 19.49 2.18
#